data_AF-A0A3L7U822-F1
#
_entry.id   AF-A0A3L7U822-F1
#
_cell.length_a   1.000
_cell.length_b   1.000
_cell.length_c   1.000
_cell.angle_alpha   90.00
_cell.angle_beta   90.00
_cell.angle_gamma   90.00
#
_symmetry.space_group_name_H-M   'P 1'
#
loop_
_entity.id
_entity.type
_entity.pdbx_description
1 polymer ?
#
loop_
_entity_poly.entity_id
_entity_poly.type
_entity_poly.pdbx_seq_one_letter_code
_entity_poly.pdbx_strand_id
1 'polypeptide(L)'
;MSKPQQVAARVVLPPAVVPRFIAALRENVKNYTDRFGTPAMPGTPTHPLCPPATAEAYQQQQQQPQQQGSAQELYEQLKIKDTELGGAYANAVMIGHTATEFLFDFITTFFPRSVVSARVYMSAPNVPRLLDSLTHSFEQFQRKIAGGQQPPPQQKPLDDLL
;
A
#
# COMPACT_ATOMS: atom_id res chain seq x y z
N MET A 1 -13.83 12.01 20.95
CA MET A 1 -14.60 11.73 19.72
C MET A 1 -13.60 11.33 18.64
N SER A 2 -13.59 10.07 18.21
CA SER A 2 -12.71 9.62 17.12
C SER A 2 -13.25 10.16 15.80
N LYS A 3 -12.50 11.01 15.10
CA LYS A 3 -12.87 11.41 13.74
C LYS A 3 -12.79 10.15 12.86
N PRO A 4 -13.80 9.88 12.00
CA PRO A 4 -13.71 8.76 11.08
C PRO A 4 -12.46 8.92 10.21
N GLN A 5 -11.81 7.80 9.91
CA GLN A 5 -10.66 7.81 9.01
C GLN A 5 -11.09 8.42 7.66
N GLN A 6 -10.21 9.21 7.05
CA GLN A 6 -10.44 9.85 5.76
C GLN A 6 -9.33 9.45 4.80
N VAL A 7 -9.69 9.33 3.52
CA VAL A 7 -8.71 9.15 2.46
C VAL A 7 -7.92 10.45 2.32
N ALA A 8 -6.60 10.37 2.51
CA ALA A 8 -5.70 11.51 2.39
C ALA A 8 -5.41 11.88 0.93
N ALA A 9 -5.28 10.87 0.07
CA ALA A 9 -5.12 11.03 -1.37
C ALA A 9 -5.54 9.74 -2.09
N ARG A 10 -6.14 9.87 -3.27
CA ARG A 10 -6.34 8.76 -4.21
C ARG A 10 -5.49 9.00 -5.45
N VAL A 11 -4.58 8.07 -5.77
CA VAL A 11 -3.74 8.15 -6.98
C VAL A 11 -4.01 6.94 -7.87
N VAL A 12 -4.21 7.20 -9.16
CA VAL A 12 -4.48 6.19 -10.17
C VAL A 12 -3.20 5.96 -10.99
N LEU A 13 -2.65 4.75 -10.90
CA LEU A 13 -1.47 4.33 -11.65
C LEU A 13 -1.85 3.36 -12.77
N PRO A 14 -1.26 3.47 -13.98
CA PRO A 14 -1.36 2.42 -14.99
C PRO A 14 -0.80 1.09 -14.44
N PRO A 15 -1.43 -0.06 -14.74
CA PRO A 15 -0.94 -1.36 -14.27
C PRO A 15 0.53 -1.63 -14.61
N ALA A 16 1.00 -1.15 -15.77
CA ALA A 16 2.38 -1.27 -16.20
C ALA A 16 3.41 -0.51 -15.33
N VAL A 17 2.97 0.48 -14.54
CA VAL A 17 3.83 1.29 -13.67
C VAL A 17 4.02 0.61 -12.31
N VAL A 18 3.05 -0.18 -11.86
CA VAL A 18 3.03 -0.78 -10.52
C VAL A 18 4.27 -1.64 -10.20
N PRO A 19 4.79 -2.51 -11.10
CA PRO A 19 6.02 -3.25 -10.82
C PRO A 19 7.22 -2.34 -10.53
N ARG A 20 7.34 -1.24 -11.28
CA ARG A 20 8.43 -0.27 -11.10
C ARG A 20 8.29 0.48 -9.78
N PHE A 21 7.05 0.82 -9.40
CA PHE A 21 6.79 1.42 -8.10
C PHE A 21 7.18 0.47 -6.96
N ILE A 22 6.76 -0.80 -7.01
CA ILE A 22 7.12 -1.81 -6.00
C ILE A 22 8.64 -1.95 -5.89
N ALA A 23 9.34 -2.08 -7.02
CA ALA A 23 10.79 -2.21 -7.04
C ALA A 23 11.49 -0.97 -6.45
N ALA A 24 11.09 0.23 -6.87
CA ALA A 24 11.65 1.47 -6.36
C ALA A 24 11.39 1.66 -4.86
N LEU A 25 10.19 1.32 -4.39
CA LEU A 25 9.83 1.40 -2.98
C LEU A 25 10.64 0.41 -2.14
N ARG A 26 10.81 -0.82 -2.62
CA ARG A 26 11.66 -1.84 -1.96
C ARG A 26 13.10 -1.38 -1.81
N GLU A 27 13.68 -0.81 -2.86
CA GLU A 27 15.04 -0.28 -2.83
C GLU A 27 15.14 0.93 -1.86
N ASN A 28 14.14 1.82 -1.86
CA ASN A 28 14.12 2.94 -0.91
C ASN A 28 13.98 2.48 0.55
N VAL A 29 13.19 1.44 0.84
CA VAL A 29 13.08 0.86 2.19
C VAL A 29 14.39 0.23 2.63
N LYS A 30 15.09 -0.47 1.73
CA LYS A 30 16.42 -1.01 1.99
C LYS A 30 17.41 0.12 2.32
N ASN A 31 17.52 1.11 1.44
CA ASN A 31 18.43 2.26 1.63
C ASN A 31 18.11 3.04 2.92
N TYR A 32 16.83 3.19 3.26
CA TYR A 32 16.41 3.75 4.53
C TYR A 32 16.94 2.91 5.70
N THR A 33 16.75 1.59 5.65
CA THR A 33 17.13 0.69 6.75
C THR A 33 18.65 0.66 6.95
N ASP A 34 19.41 0.66 5.86
CA ASP A 34 20.88 0.73 5.89
C ASP A 34 21.37 2.04 6.53
N ARG A 35 20.64 3.15 6.33
CA ARG A 35 21.02 4.48 6.81
C ARG A 35 20.51 4.83 8.21
N PHE A 36 19.30 4.39 8.57
CA PHE A 36 18.57 4.82 9.77
C PHE A 36 18.20 3.65 10.70
N GLY A 37 18.38 2.41 10.27
CA GLY A 37 17.91 1.22 10.98
C GLY A 37 16.44 0.89 10.73
N THR A 38 15.92 -0.13 11.40
CA THR A 38 14.53 -0.56 11.25
C THR A 38 13.57 0.51 11.79
N PRO A 39 12.55 0.95 11.02
CA PRO A 39 11.54 1.88 11.50
C PRO A 39 10.83 1.33 12.75
N ALA A 40 10.94 2.03 13.88
CA ALA A 40 10.22 1.67 15.09
C ALA A 40 8.75 2.14 14.99
N MET A 41 7.80 1.23 15.21
CA MET A 41 6.38 1.58 15.29
C MET A 41 6.12 2.41 16.55
N PRO A 42 5.42 3.56 16.48
CA PRO A 42 4.95 4.25 17.65
C PRO A 42 3.91 3.35 18.36
N GLY A 43 4.32 2.66 19.43
CA GLY A 43 3.45 1.74 20.17
C GLY A 43 4.14 0.50 20.74
N THR A 44 5.34 0.15 20.29
CA THR A 44 6.19 -0.73 21.10
C THR A 44 6.84 0.13 22.19
N PRO A 45 6.54 -0.05 23.48
CA PRO A 45 7.27 0.63 24.54
C PRO A 45 8.72 0.11 24.52
N THR A 46 9.61 0.80 23.81
CA THR A 46 11.03 0.74 24.11
C THR A 46 11.22 1.52 25.40
N HIS A 47 11.06 0.86 26.54
CA HIS A 47 11.49 1.41 27.82
C HIS A 47 13.03 1.38 27.83
N PRO A 48 13.75 2.51 27.86
CA PRO A 48 15.11 2.51 28.38
C PRO A 48 15.00 2.56 29.90
N LEU A 49 15.78 1.72 30.60
CA LEU A 49 16.00 1.70 32.05
C LEU A 49 15.01 0.89 32.91
N CYS A 50 15.12 -0.44 32.90
CA CYS A 50 14.84 -1.30 34.07
C CYS A 50 15.86 -2.47 34.12
N PRO A 51 16.50 -2.78 35.27
CA PRO A 51 17.26 -4.03 35.47
C PRO A 51 16.32 -5.25 35.41
N PRO A 52 16.83 -6.50 35.32
CA PRO A 52 16.07 -7.66 34.89
C PRO A 52 15.01 -8.04 35.92
N ALA A 53 13.75 -7.65 35.67
CA ALA A 53 12.60 -8.30 36.28
C ALA A 53 12.31 -9.58 35.50
N THR A 54 12.17 -10.67 36.24
CA THR A 54 12.07 -12.07 35.82
C THR A 54 11.07 -12.31 34.68
N ALA A 55 11.40 -13.28 33.83
CA ALA A 55 10.71 -13.68 32.59
C ALA A 55 9.21 -14.06 32.72
N GLU A 56 8.64 -13.98 33.92
CA GLU A 56 7.31 -14.42 34.28
C GLU A 56 6.24 -13.34 33.98
N ALA A 57 6.63 -12.06 33.89
CA ALA A 57 5.70 -10.95 33.64
C ALA A 57 5.25 -10.83 32.16
N TYR A 58 5.97 -11.44 31.21
CA TYR A 58 5.66 -11.34 29.77
C TYR A 58 4.55 -12.30 29.30
N GLN A 59 4.12 -13.25 30.12
CA GLN A 59 3.16 -14.29 29.69
C GLN A 59 1.69 -13.87 29.86
N GLN A 60 1.37 -12.81 30.62
CA GLN A 60 -0.02 -12.43 30.89
C GLN A 60 -0.59 -11.32 30.00
N GLN A 61 0.17 -10.73 29.08
CA GLN A 61 -0.31 -9.61 28.23
C GLN A 61 -0.57 -9.97 26.75
N GLN A 62 -0.51 -11.25 26.36
CA GLN A 62 -0.68 -11.66 24.95
C GLN A 62 -2.08 -12.13 24.55
N GLN A 63 -3.13 -11.80 25.31
CA GLN A 63 -4.49 -12.24 24.98
C GLN A 63 -5.46 -11.06 24.84
N GLN A 64 -5.24 -10.24 23.81
CA GLN A 64 -6.35 -9.54 23.16
C GLN A 64 -6.24 -9.77 21.66
N PRO A 65 -7.16 -10.55 21.05
CA PRO A 65 -7.30 -10.59 19.61
C PRO A 65 -7.83 -9.22 19.17
N GLN A 66 -6.93 -8.31 18.77
CA GLN A 66 -7.33 -7.16 17.98
C GLN A 66 -7.85 -7.71 16.65
N GLN A 67 -9.17 -7.80 16.54
CA GLN A 67 -9.86 -8.01 15.27
C GLN A 67 -9.45 -6.86 14.34
N GLN A 68 -8.43 -7.11 13.52
CA GLN A 68 -8.12 -6.29 12.38
C GLN A 68 -9.27 -6.52 11.41
N GLY A 69 -10.26 -5.62 11.42
CA GLY A 69 -11.27 -5.55 10.37
C GLY A 69 -10.57 -5.66 9.02
N SER A 70 -11.16 -6.42 8.12
CA SER A 70 -10.65 -6.60 6.77
C SER A 70 -10.38 -5.22 6.14
N ALA A 71 -9.35 -5.10 5.31
CA ALA A 71 -9.05 -3.84 4.63
C ALA A 71 -10.27 -3.31 3.85
N GLN A 72 -11.20 -4.18 3.47
CA GLN A 72 -12.50 -3.85 2.88
C GLN A 72 -13.46 -3.14 3.85
N GLU A 73 -13.67 -3.65 5.07
CA GLU A 73 -14.54 -2.99 6.07
C GLU A 73 -14.04 -1.60 6.46
N LEU A 74 -12.71 -1.44 6.56
CA LEU A 74 -12.10 -0.12 6.78
C LEU A 74 -12.39 0.82 5.60
N TYR A 75 -12.39 0.31 4.37
CA TYR A 75 -12.68 1.08 3.16
C TYR A 75 -14.16 1.48 3.06
N GLU A 76 -15.08 0.62 3.49
CA GLU A 76 -16.52 0.91 3.50
C GLU A 76 -16.89 1.99 4.53
N GLN A 77 -16.15 2.05 5.64
CA GLN A 77 -16.33 3.08 6.68
C GLN A 77 -15.60 4.39 6.38
N LEU A 78 -14.70 4.40 5.38
CA LEU A 78 -13.92 5.56 4.98
C LEU A 78 -14.80 6.54 4.19
N LYS A 79 -15.06 7.72 4.76
CA LYS A 79 -15.71 8.80 4.02
C LYS A 79 -14.73 9.41 3.02
N ILE A 80 -14.97 9.20 1.73
CA ILE A 80 -14.23 9.83 0.63
C ILE A 80 -14.92 11.14 0.27
N LYS A 81 -14.15 12.24 0.16
CA LYS A 81 -14.67 13.51 -0.36
C LYS A 81 -14.86 13.41 -1.87
N ASP A 82 -15.85 14.09 -2.43
CA ASP A 82 -16.13 14.06 -3.87
C ASP A 82 -14.91 14.45 -4.72
N THR A 83 -14.07 15.37 -4.22
CA THR A 83 -12.82 15.77 -4.88
C THR A 83 -11.77 14.66 -4.95
N GLU A 84 -11.76 13.75 -3.98
CA GLU A 84 -10.83 12.60 -3.91
C GLU A 84 -11.39 11.37 -4.61
N LEU A 85 -12.68 11.37 -4.97
CA LEU A 85 -13.36 10.21 -5.53
C LEU A 85 -12.75 9.80 -6.88
N GLY A 86 -12.44 10.78 -7.74
CA GLY A 86 -11.81 10.54 -9.04
C GLY A 86 -10.31 10.26 -8.98
N GLY A 87 -9.63 10.77 -7.94
CA GLY A 87 -8.18 10.65 -7.76
C GLY A 87 -7.34 11.41 -8.78
N ALA A 88 -6.03 11.45 -8.53
CA ALA A 88 -5.03 12.04 -9.43
C ALA A 88 -4.36 10.95 -10.28
N TYR A 89 -4.31 11.13 -11.60
CA TYR A 89 -3.58 10.22 -12.48
C TYR A 89 -2.06 10.44 -12.36
N ALA A 90 -1.27 9.36 -12.35
CA ALA A 90 0.18 9.44 -12.43
C ALA A 90 0.77 8.27 -13.20
N ASN A 91 1.81 8.51 -13.99
CA ASN A 91 2.53 7.48 -14.74
C ASN A 91 3.96 7.24 -14.26
N ALA A 92 4.42 8.03 -13.29
CA ALA A 92 5.69 7.86 -12.60
C ALA A 92 5.55 8.23 -11.12
N VAL A 93 6.49 7.75 -10.32
CA VAL A 93 6.62 8.13 -8.91
C VAL A 93 8.09 8.31 -8.58
N MET A 94 8.41 9.42 -7.92
CA MET A 94 9.71 9.67 -7.32
C MET A 94 9.58 9.47 -5.80
N ILE A 95 10.51 8.73 -5.22
CA ILE A 95 10.49 8.37 -3.80
C ILE A 95 11.71 8.98 -3.14
N GLY A 96 11.47 9.74 -2.08
CA GLY A 96 12.50 10.23 -1.17
C GLY A 96 12.16 9.83 0.26
N HIS A 97 13.13 9.90 1.16
CA HIS A 97 12.90 9.62 2.57
C HIS A 97 13.83 10.41 3.48
N THR A 98 13.34 10.72 4.67
CA THR A 98 14.08 11.24 5.82
C THR A 98 14.16 10.16 6.90
N ALA A 99 14.66 10.47 8.10
CA ALA A 99 14.65 9.55 9.22
C ALA A 99 13.23 9.25 9.76
N THR A 100 12.24 10.06 9.41
CA THR A 100 10.89 10.00 10.01
C THR A 100 9.79 9.78 8.98
N GLU A 101 10.02 10.15 7.72
CA GLU A 101 8.99 10.22 6.69
C GLU A 101 9.51 9.72 5.33
N PHE A 102 8.61 9.12 4.55
CA PHE A 102 8.77 8.91 3.13
C PHE A 102 7.92 9.91 2.36
N LEU A 103 8.48 10.40 1.27
CA LEU A 103 7.86 11.31 0.32
C LEU A 103 7.61 10.54 -0.99
N PHE A 104 6.36 10.56 -1.43
CA PHE A 104 5.94 10.05 -2.74
C PHE A 104 5.49 11.22 -3.61
N ASP A 105 6.28 11.53 -4.63
CA ASP A 105 5.92 12.47 -5.68
C ASP A 105 5.37 11.71 -6.87
N PHE A 106 4.05 11.66 -6.99
CA PHE A 106 3.37 11.08 -8.13
C PHE A 106 3.36 12.09 -9.27
N ILE A 107 3.92 11.67 -10.41
CA ILE A 107 4.20 12.53 -11.55
C ILE A 107 3.29 12.12 -12.70
N THR A 108 2.65 13.10 -13.31
CA THR A 108 2.07 12.98 -14.64
C THR A 108 3.00 13.63 -15.65
N THR A 109 3.55 12.82 -16.54
CA THR A 109 4.35 13.30 -17.65
C THR A 109 3.47 13.59 -18.85
N PHE A 110 3.29 14.88 -19.16
CA PHE A 110 2.74 15.37 -20.41
C PHE A 110 3.85 16.02 -21.23
N PHE A 111 3.83 15.89 -22.55
CA PHE A 111 4.73 16.70 -23.38
C PHE A 111 4.21 18.14 -23.43
N PRO A 112 5.04 19.19 -23.22
CA PRO A 112 6.50 19.18 -23.03
C PRO A 112 6.95 19.25 -21.55
N ARG A 113 6.04 19.21 -20.57
CA ARG A 113 6.36 19.35 -19.13
C ARG A 113 5.67 18.28 -18.28
N SER A 114 6.44 17.67 -17.40
CA SER A 114 5.91 16.85 -16.31
C SER A 114 5.42 17.71 -15.15
N VAL A 115 4.38 17.26 -14.46
CA VAL A 115 3.83 17.89 -13.27
C VAL A 115 3.68 16.88 -12.14
N VAL A 116 3.87 17.31 -10.89
CA VAL A 116 3.53 16.51 -9.72
C VAL A 116 2.02 16.59 -9.54
N SER A 117 1.31 15.49 -9.78
CA SER A 117 -0.16 15.42 -9.68
C SER A 117 -0.63 15.13 -8.27
N ALA A 118 0.19 14.43 -7.46
CA ALA A 118 -0.03 14.26 -6.03
C ALA A 118 1.29 14.13 -5.29
N ARG A 119 1.35 14.73 -4.11
CA ARG A 119 2.46 14.57 -3.15
C ARG A 119 1.91 13.97 -1.87
N VAL A 120 2.43 12.81 -1.50
CA VAL A 120 1.99 12.09 -0.29
C VAL A 120 3.18 11.89 0.63
N TYR A 121 3.00 12.27 1.90
CA TYR A 121 3.94 11.98 2.97
C TYR A 121 3.41 10.82 3.80
N MET A 122 4.27 9.89 4.17
CA MET A 122 3.93 8.75 5.02
C MET A 122 4.99 8.57 6.08
N SER A 123 4.59 8.29 7.32
CA SER A 123 5.54 7.97 8.37
C SER A 123 6.33 6.70 8.02
N ALA A 124 7.65 6.73 8.22
CA ALA A 124 8.54 5.62 7.89
C ALA A 124 8.08 4.26 8.44
N PRO A 125 7.51 4.14 9.67
CA PRO A 125 7.03 2.86 10.19
C PRO A 125 5.88 2.22 9.41
N ASN A 126 5.09 3.01 8.68
CA ASN A 126 3.96 2.50 7.90
C ASN A 126 4.35 2.02 6.50
N VAL A 127 5.53 2.40 6.02
CA VAL A 127 5.97 2.16 4.63
C VAL A 127 6.21 0.67 4.32
N PRO A 128 6.81 -0.15 5.20
CA PRO A 128 6.94 -1.59 4.95
C PRO A 128 5.59 -2.27 4.70
N ARG A 129 4.57 -1.94 5.51
CA ARG A 129 3.21 -2.47 5.35
C ARG A 129 2.57 -2.03 4.03
N LEU A 130 2.82 -0.79 3.59
CA LEU A 130 2.37 -0.33 2.29
C LEU A 130 2.99 -1.17 1.17
N LEU A 131 4.31 -1.40 1.20
CA LEU A 131 5.02 -2.20 0.21
C LEU A 131 4.47 -3.62 0.12
N ASP A 132 4.25 -4.27 1.26
CA ASP A 132 3.69 -5.62 1.32
C ASP A 132 2.28 -5.65 0.73
N SER A 133 1.41 -4.73 1.16
CA SER A 133 0.02 -4.65 0.70
C SER A 133 -0.06 -4.39 -0.81
N LEU A 134 0.80 -3.51 -1.34
CA LEU A 134 0.88 -3.21 -2.76
C LEU A 134 1.36 -4.42 -3.57
N THR A 135 2.37 -5.15 -3.07
CA THR A 135 2.90 -6.36 -3.71
C THR A 135 1.82 -7.43 -3.84
N HIS A 136 1.17 -7.79 -2.72
CA HIS A 136 0.11 -8.80 -2.71
C HIS A 136 -1.08 -8.41 -3.59
N SER A 137 -1.50 -7.14 -3.55
CA SER A 137 -2.60 -6.64 -4.38
C SER A 137 -2.28 -6.74 -5.87
N PHE A 138 -1.05 -6.45 -6.26
CA PHE A 138 -0.62 -6.55 -7.64
C PHE A 138 -0.52 -8.00 -8.13
N GLU A 139 -0.02 -8.92 -7.31
CA GLU A 139 -0.01 -10.35 -7.63
C GLU A 139 -1.43 -10.90 -7.83
N GLN A 140 -2.36 -10.52 -6.95
CA GLN A 140 -3.78 -10.88 -7.10
C GLN A 140 -4.36 -10.33 -8.39
N PHE A 141 -4.04 -9.09 -8.75
CA PHE A 141 -4.43 -8.49 -10.02
C PHE A 141 -3.88 -9.28 -11.22
N GLN A 142 -2.60 -9.64 -11.21
CA GLN A 142 -1.98 -10.44 -12.28
C GLN A 142 -2.64 -11.81 -12.44
N ARG A 143 -2.94 -12.51 -11.34
CA ARG A 143 -3.67 -13.79 -11.38
C ARG A 143 -5.05 -13.66 -12.01
N LYS A 144 -5.79 -12.59 -11.70
CA LYS A 144 -7.11 -12.33 -12.29
C LYS A 144 -7.04 -12.07 -13.79
N ILE A 145 -6.05 -11.29 -14.23
CA ILE A 145 -5.84 -11.01 -15.67
C ILE A 145 -5.45 -12.28 -16.43
N ALA A 146 -4.56 -13.11 -15.87
CA ALA A 146 -4.15 -14.37 -16.49
C ALA A 146 -5.31 -15.40 -16.54
N GLY A 147 -6.15 -15.46 -15.49
CA GLY A 147 -7.31 -16.36 -15.45
C GLY A 147 -8.51 -15.90 -16.27
N GLY A 148 -8.57 -14.63 -16.67
CA GLY A 148 -9.66 -14.04 -17.46
C GLY A 148 -9.52 -14.18 -18.98
N GLN A 149 -8.43 -14.77 -19.48
CA GLN A 149 -8.24 -15.11 -20.90
C GLN A 149 -8.74 -16.54 -21.19
N GLN A 150 -10.02 -16.83 -20.93
CA GLN A 150 -10.69 -17.95 -21.59
C GLN A 150 -11.27 -17.42 -22.91
N PRO A 151 -10.90 -17.96 -24.09
CA PRO A 151 -11.55 -17.58 -25.34
C PRO A 151 -13.05 -17.89 -25.25
N PRO A 152 -13.93 -17.07 -25.87
CA PRO A 152 -15.36 -17.34 -25.87
C PRO A 152 -15.60 -18.77 -26.39
N PRO A 153 -16.52 -19.55 -25.77
CA PRO A 153 -16.82 -20.88 -26.24
C PRO A 153 -17.25 -20.81 -27.71
N GLN A 154 -16.48 -21.46 -28.59
CA GLN A 154 -16.86 -21.68 -29.98
C GLN A 154 -18.19 -22.44 -29.97
N GLN A 155 -19.27 -21.75 -30.30
CA GLN A 155 -20.55 -22.39 -30.60
C GLN A 155 -20.30 -23.31 -31.80
N LYS A 156 -20.40 -24.63 -31.58
CA LYS A 156 -20.44 -25.60 -32.68
C LYS A 156 -21.59 -25.20 -33.61
N PRO A 157 -21.36 -25.08 -34.94
CA PRO A 157 -22.46 -24.88 -35.88
C PRO A 157 -23.44 -26.03 -35.75
N LEU A 158 -24.73 -25.68 -35.62
CA LEU A 158 -25.86 -26.60 -35.67
C LEU A 158 -26.13 -26.96 -37.14
N ASP A 159 -25.27 -27.77 -37.74
CA ASP A 159 -25.48 -28.35 -39.06
C ASP A 159 -25.40 -29.88 -38.93
N ASP A 160 -26.43 -30.50 -38.33
CA ASP A 160 -26.70 -31.95 -38.43
C ASP A 160 -28.13 -32.28 -37.97
N LEU A 161 -29.12 -31.57 -38.52
CA LEU A 161 -30.54 -31.96 -38.46
C LEU A 161 -31.22 -31.67 -39.81
N LEU A 162 -30.89 -32.48 -40.81
CA LEU A 162 -31.76 -32.83 -41.94
C LEU A 162 -31.52 -34.28 -42.35
#